data_AF-A0A075GK24-F1
#
_entry.id   AF-A0A075GK24-F1
#
_cell.length_a   1.000
_cell.length_b   1.000
_cell.length_c   1.000
_cell.angle_alpha   90.00
_cell.angle_beta   90.00
_cell.angle_gamma   90.00
#
_symmetry.space_group_name_H-M   'P 1'
#
loop_
_entity.id
_entity.type
_entity.pdbx_description
1 polymer ?
#
loop_
_entity_poly.entity_id
_entity_poly.type
_entity_poly.pdbx_seq_one_letter_code
_entity_poly.pdbx_strand_id
1 'polypeptide(L)'
;MYLNYTTTNQIYQRGDTSPRYMAMEDLSQLERRLFEWIKKSDFESVPWSSQRAAEAFDVSENEILEALAALTSKVPHNIYVHYNDGAIRVSAE
;
A
#
# COMPACT_ATOMS: atom_id res chain seq x y z
N MET A 1 -20.68 23.27 29.94
CA MET A 1 -20.76 21.84 30.24
C MET A 1 -20.50 21.11 28.92
N TYR A 2 -19.26 20.69 28.68
CA TYR A 2 -18.89 19.97 27.46
C TYR A 2 -18.84 18.47 27.76
N LEU A 3 -19.55 17.69 26.96
CA LEU A 3 -19.60 16.23 27.04
C LEU A 3 -18.28 15.69 26.49
N ASN A 4 -17.49 15.02 27.32
CA ASN A 4 -16.29 14.31 26.91
C ASN A 4 -16.72 12.96 26.33
N TYR A 5 -16.59 12.78 25.01
CA TYR A 5 -16.75 11.48 24.37
C TYR A 5 -15.48 10.66 24.60
N THR A 6 -15.52 9.76 25.58
CA THR A 6 -14.49 8.75 25.79
C THR A 6 -14.79 7.57 24.88
N THR A 7 -14.07 7.45 23.76
CA THR A 7 -14.19 6.28 22.86
C THR A 7 -12.95 5.40 22.98
N THR A 8 -13.16 4.27 23.64
CA THR A 8 -12.55 2.95 23.44
C THR A 8 -11.08 2.89 23.04
N ASN A 9 -10.18 2.83 24.02
CA ASN A 9 -8.82 2.31 23.85
C ASN A 9 -8.40 1.50 25.10
N GLN A 10 -9.04 0.35 25.30
CA GLN A 10 -8.76 -0.55 26.44
C GLN A 10 -8.47 -2.00 26.01
N ILE A 11 -8.16 -2.27 24.74
CA ILE A 11 -7.79 -3.61 24.25
C ILE A 11 -6.30 -3.79 23.90
N TYR A 12 -5.44 -2.81 24.18
CA TYR A 12 -3.99 -2.88 23.94
C TYR A 12 -3.15 -3.04 25.22
N GLN A 13 -3.56 -3.93 26.13
CA GLN A 13 -2.75 -4.28 27.31
C GLN A 13 -2.59 -5.80 27.46
N ARG A 14 -2.01 -6.43 26.45
CA ARG A 14 -1.21 -7.66 26.59
C ARG A 14 -0.04 -7.55 25.63
N GLY A 15 1.15 -7.88 26.13
CA GLY A 15 2.44 -7.54 25.53
C GLY A 15 2.61 -7.93 24.06
N ASP A 16 3.43 -7.10 23.42
CA ASP A 16 3.95 -7.16 22.06
C ASP A 16 3.16 -6.38 20.99
N THR A 17 3.86 -5.40 20.43
CA THR A 17 3.54 -4.49 19.31
C THR A 17 2.59 -3.32 19.59
N SER A 18 3.17 -2.11 19.66
CA SER A 18 2.56 -0.87 19.15
C SER A 18 1.84 -1.14 17.83
N PRO A 19 0.85 -0.33 17.37
CA PRO A 19 0.40 -0.42 15.99
C PRO A 19 1.61 -0.16 15.11
N ARG A 20 2.28 -1.23 14.69
CA ARG A 20 3.44 -1.16 13.83
C ARG A 20 2.85 -0.60 12.56
N TYR A 21 3.15 0.66 12.27
CA TYR A 21 3.56 0.96 10.90
C TYR A 21 4.45 -0.22 10.51
N MET A 22 3.94 -1.18 9.74
CA MET A 22 4.75 -2.32 9.33
C MET A 22 5.81 -1.68 8.46
N ALA A 23 7.01 -1.61 9.02
CA ALA A 23 8.04 -0.76 8.47
C ALA A 23 8.39 -1.27 7.08
N MET A 24 9.01 -0.43 6.24
CA MET A 24 9.60 -0.84 4.96
C MET A 24 10.48 -2.11 5.08
N GLU A 25 10.94 -2.41 6.29
CA GLU A 25 11.69 -3.59 6.69
C GLU A 25 10.91 -4.92 6.55
N ASP A 26 9.58 -4.91 6.74
CA ASP A 26 8.72 -6.10 6.68
C ASP A 26 8.24 -6.43 5.26
N LEU A 27 8.65 -5.62 4.27
CA LEU A 27 8.29 -5.83 2.88
C LEU A 27 9.07 -7.00 2.27
N SER A 28 8.37 -7.89 1.58
CA SER A 28 8.97 -8.94 0.77
C SER A 28 9.80 -8.36 -0.37
N GLN A 29 10.65 -9.17 -1.00
CA GLN A 29 11.47 -8.68 -2.12
C GLN A 29 10.60 -8.15 -3.27
N LEU A 30 9.49 -8.83 -3.58
CA LEU A 30 8.54 -8.39 -4.61
C LEU A 30 7.87 -7.07 -4.22
N GLU A 31 7.38 -6.96 -2.98
CA GLU A 31 6.73 -5.75 -2.46
C GLU A 31 7.67 -4.54 -2.52
N ARG A 32 8.94 -4.69 -2.09
CA ARG A 32 9.93 -3.61 -2.16
C ARG A 32 10.22 -3.16 -3.58
N ARG A 33 10.40 -4.12 -4.50
CA ARG A 33 10.65 -3.80 -5.90
C ARG A 33 9.43 -3.14 -6.54
N LEU A 34 8.23 -3.60 -6.20
CA LEU A 34 6.97 -3.01 -6.67
C LEU A 34 6.80 -1.59 -6.15
N PHE A 35 7.07 -1.35 -4.87
CA PHE A 35 7.05 -0.02 -4.26
C PHE A 35 7.98 0.96 -4.98
N GLU A 36 9.25 0.58 -5.16
CA GLU A 36 10.24 1.39 -5.87
C GLU A 36 9.89 1.63 -7.33
N TRP A 37 9.29 0.63 -7.99
CA TRP A 37 8.82 0.77 -9.36
C TRP A 37 7.64 1.74 -9.44
N ILE A 38 6.70 1.67 -8.49
CA ILE A 38 5.56 2.57 -8.45
C ILE A 38 6.04 4.02 -8.25
N LYS A 39 6.98 4.22 -7.32
CA LYS A 39 7.56 5.53 -7.01
C LYS A 39 8.28 6.20 -8.19
N LYS A 40 8.87 5.40 -9.09
CA LYS A 40 9.60 5.89 -10.28
C LYS A 40 8.71 6.07 -11.51
N SER A 41 7.52 5.50 -11.51
CA SER A 41 6.66 5.43 -12.68
C SER A 41 5.78 6.67 -12.79
N ASP A 42 5.67 7.22 -13.99
CA ASP A 42 4.73 8.31 -14.29
C ASP A 42 3.31 7.75 -14.45
N PHE A 43 2.56 7.72 -13.36
CA PHE A 43 1.15 7.37 -13.38
C PHE A 43 0.20 8.57 -13.43
N GLU A 44 0.72 9.80 -13.52
CA GLU A 44 -0.11 10.95 -13.87
C GLU A 44 -0.58 10.80 -15.32
N SER A 45 0.33 10.38 -16.20
CA SER A 45 0.04 10.14 -17.61
C SER A 45 -0.43 8.70 -17.89
N VAL A 46 0.12 7.69 -17.21
CA VAL A 46 -0.12 6.27 -17.56
C VAL A 46 -1.11 5.58 -16.61
N PRO A 47 -2.19 4.95 -17.11
CA PRO A 47 -3.10 4.17 -16.29
C PRO A 47 -2.41 2.99 -15.59
N TRP A 48 -2.84 2.68 -14.37
CA TRP A 48 -2.44 1.44 -13.70
C TRP A 48 -2.91 0.22 -14.50
N SER A 49 -2.02 -0.77 -14.62
CA SER A 49 -2.33 -2.07 -15.22
C SER A 49 -1.53 -3.15 -14.50
N SER A 50 -2.24 -4.00 -13.77
CA SER A 50 -1.67 -5.15 -13.07
C SER A 50 -1.00 -6.13 -14.04
N GLN A 51 -1.57 -6.32 -15.23
CA GLN A 51 -0.94 -7.11 -16.30
C GLN A 51 0.43 -6.55 -16.73
N ARG A 52 0.54 -5.24 -16.97
CA ARG A 52 1.82 -4.62 -17.36
C ARG A 52 2.88 -4.73 -16.27
N ALA A 53 2.47 -4.61 -15.02
CA ALA A 53 3.35 -4.84 -13.88
C ALA A 53 3.75 -6.32 -13.82
N ALA A 54 2.85 -7.26 -14.06
CA ALA A 54 3.15 -8.69 -14.07
C ALA A 54 4.21 -9.03 -15.13
N GLU A 55 4.07 -8.48 -16.34
CA GLU A 55 5.04 -8.61 -17.43
C GLU A 55 6.40 -7.99 -17.08
N ALA A 56 6.43 -6.82 -16.43
CA ALA A 56 7.68 -6.15 -16.04
C ALA A 56 8.45 -6.90 -14.92
N PHE A 57 7.76 -7.71 -14.13
CA PHE A 57 8.34 -8.43 -13.00
C PHE A 57 8.51 -9.93 -13.29
N ASP A 58 8.02 -10.43 -14.42
CA ASP A 58 7.99 -11.84 -14.80
C ASP A 58 7.30 -12.73 -13.75
N VAL A 59 6.13 -12.28 -13.30
CA VAL A 59 5.27 -12.95 -12.30
C VAL A 59 3.83 -12.98 -12.77
N SER A 60 2.95 -13.66 -12.04
CA SER A 60 1.51 -13.64 -12.34
C SER A 60 0.85 -12.31 -11.96
N GLU A 61 -0.27 -11.99 -12.61
CA GLU A 61 -1.07 -10.81 -12.27
C GLU A 61 -1.61 -10.86 -10.84
N ASN A 62 -1.96 -12.06 -10.35
CA ASN A 62 -2.39 -12.26 -8.97
C ASN A 62 -1.29 -11.88 -7.97
N GLU A 63 -0.04 -12.26 -8.21
CA GLU A 63 1.08 -11.90 -7.33
C GLU A 63 1.29 -10.38 -7.24
N ILE A 64 1.07 -9.65 -8.33
CA ILE A 64 1.11 -8.18 -8.33
C ILE A 64 -0.03 -7.59 -7.50
N LEU A 65 -1.26 -8.11 -7.67
CA LEU A 65 -2.41 -7.62 -6.92
C LEU A 65 -2.28 -7.90 -5.42
N GLU A 66 -1.79 -9.08 -5.05
CA GLU A 66 -1.49 -9.44 -3.66
C GLU A 66 -0.38 -8.56 -3.08
N ALA A 67 0.71 -8.33 -3.83
CA ALA A 67 1.78 -7.44 -3.41
C ALA A 67 1.29 -5.99 -3.24
N LEU A 68 0.44 -5.49 -4.14
CA LEU A 68 -0.14 -4.16 -4.03
C LEU A 68 -1.06 -4.05 -2.79
N ALA A 69 -1.91 -5.05 -2.56
CA ALA A 69 -2.76 -5.10 -1.38
C ALA A 69 -1.92 -5.14 -0.08
N ALA A 70 -0.84 -5.92 -0.07
CA ALA A 70 0.11 -5.96 1.04
C ALA A 70 0.77 -4.59 1.26
N LEU A 71 1.19 -3.89 0.21
CA LEU A 71 1.75 -2.54 0.32
C LEU A 71 0.75 -1.57 0.96
N THR A 72 -0.51 -1.55 0.51
CA THR A 72 -1.54 -0.68 1.12
C THR A 72 -1.85 -1.03 2.58
N SER A 73 -1.59 -2.26 3.01
CA SER A 73 -1.81 -2.69 4.39
C SER A 73 -0.60 -2.42 5.29
N LYS A 74 0.62 -2.61 4.76
CA LYS A 74 1.87 -2.51 5.51
C LYS A 74 2.38 -1.06 5.57
N VAL A 75 2.34 -0.36 4.45
CA VAL A 75 2.80 1.03 4.28
C VAL A 75 1.67 1.95 3.78
N PRO A 76 0.54 2.03 4.53
CA PRO A 76 -0.70 2.67 4.08
C PRO A 76 -0.57 4.17 3.75
N HIS A 77 0.43 4.85 4.31
CA HIS A 77 0.67 6.28 4.08
C HIS A 77 1.62 6.56 2.93
N ASN A 78 2.13 5.53 2.27
CA ASN A 78 3.11 5.64 1.20
C ASN A 78 2.56 5.16 -0.14
N ILE A 79 1.30 4.69 -0.20
CA ILE A 79 0.63 4.28 -1.43
C ILE A 79 -0.67 5.07 -1.59
N TYR A 80 -0.85 5.69 -2.74
CA TYR A 80 -2.04 6.46 -3.09
C TYR A 80 -2.70 5.88 -4.34
N VAL A 81 -3.94 5.44 -4.20
CA VAL A 81 -4.77 4.94 -5.30
C VAL A 81 -5.87 5.96 -5.57
N HIS A 82 -5.99 6.42 -6.81
CA HIS A 82 -7.01 7.39 -7.21
C HIS A 82 -7.59 7.07 -8.60
N TYR A 83 -8.76 7.62 -8.89
CA TYR A 83 -9.41 7.48 -10.18
C TYR A 83 -9.34 8.81 -10.93
N ASN A 84 -8.77 8.79 -12.13
CA ASN A 84 -8.66 9.95 -12.99
C ASN A 84 -8.75 9.56 -14.46
N ASP A 85 -9.52 10.34 -15.23
CA ASP A 85 -9.72 10.17 -16.67
C ASP A 85 -10.11 8.73 -17.07
N GLY A 86 -11.17 8.20 -16.45
CA GLY A 86 -11.67 6.86 -16.80
C GLY A 86 -10.86 5.70 -16.22
N ALA A 87 -9.73 5.95 -15.55
CA ALA A 87 -8.78 4.92 -15.16
C ALA A 87 -8.27 5.02 -13.71
N ILE A 88 -7.86 3.88 -13.17
CA ILE A 88 -7.16 3.79 -11.87
C ILE A 88 -5.72 4.25 -12.04
N ARG A 89 -5.24 5.03 -11.07
CA ARG A 89 -3.88 5.52 -10.95
C ARG A 89 -3.35 5.11 -9.58
N VAL A 90 -2.09 4.68 -9.53
CA VAL A 90 -1.41 4.25 -8.30
C VAL A 90 -0.12 5.06 -8.21
N SER A 91 0.24 5.56 -7.04
CA SER A 91 1.48 6.32 -6.82
C SER A 91 2.04 6.04 -5.44
N ALA A 92 3.33 6.33 -5.22
CA ALA A 92 4.01 6.06 -3.95
C ALA A 92 5.01 7.16 -3.57
N GLU A 93 5.20 7.38 -2.26
CA GLU A 93 6.14 8.37 -1.68
C GLU A 93 7.13 7.75 -0.70
#